data_AF-A0A376AAS8-F1
#
_entry.id   AF-A0A376AAS8-F1
#
_cell.length_a   1.000
_cell.length_b   1.000
_cell.length_c   1.000
_cell.angle_alpha   90.00
_cell.angle_beta   90.00
_cell.angle_gamma   90.00
#
_symmetry.space_group_name_H-M   'P 1'
#
loop_
_entity.id
_entity.type
_entity.pdbx_description
1 polymer ?
#
loop_
_entity_poly.entity_id
_entity_poly.type
_entity_poly.pdbx_seq_one_letter_code
_entity_poly.pdbx_strand_id
1 'polypeptide(L)'
;MSELQNRIVERLAALDLLRQVDLTPDKREKLMTAAIGLFYAAGGEADELKEIVLKANDHKRSDVADAVAQMVVATAAVSYASDLDLVQAAYNWIDNTPVSLSD
;
A
#
# COMPACT_ATOMS: atom_id res chain seq x y z
N MET A 1 12.98 -0.80 12.60
CA MET A 1 11.98 -1.24 11.60
C MET A 1 11.89 -2.76 11.68
N SER A 2 10.71 -3.34 11.43
CA SER A 2 10.54 -4.80 11.50
C SER A 2 11.31 -5.50 10.37
N GLU A 3 11.57 -6.80 10.51
CA GLU A 3 12.22 -7.60 9.46
C GLU A 3 11.46 -7.51 8.13
N LEU A 4 10.13 -7.65 8.15
CA LEU A 4 9.29 -7.51 6.97
C LEU A 4 9.45 -6.13 6.33
N GLN A 5 9.44 -5.06 7.13
CA GLN A 5 9.63 -3.70 6.62
C GLN A 5 11.01 -3.51 5.99
N ASN A 6 12.07 -4.06 6.60
CA ASN A 6 13.41 -4.00 6.03
C ASN A 6 13.45 -4.70 4.67
N ARG A 7 12.89 -5.91 4.55
CA ARG A 7 12.86 -6.67 3.29
C ARG A 7 12.04 -5.96 2.20
N ILE A 8 10.92 -5.32 2.56
CA ILE A 8 10.15 -4.50 1.62
C ILE A 8 10.98 -3.32 1.12
N VAL A 9 11.66 -2.60 2.02
CA VAL A 9 12.50 -1.44 1.66
C VAL A 9 13.67 -1.86 0.76
N GLU A 10 14.36 -2.96 1.08
CA GLU A 10 15.42 -3.52 0.24
C GLU A 10 14.90 -3.86 -1.15
N ARG A 11 13.72 -4.46 -1.25
CA ARG A 11 13.11 -4.79 -2.54
C ARG A 11 12.72 -3.55 -3.33
N LEU A 12 12.14 -2.54 -2.69
CA LEU A 12 11.79 -1.28 -3.34
C LEU A 12 13.05 -0.53 -3.81
N ALA A 13 14.17 -0.63 -3.09
CA ALA A 13 15.46 -0.09 -3.52
C ALA A 13 15.97 -0.78 -4.78
N ALA A 14 15.91 -2.12 -4.80
CA ALA A 14 16.33 -2.92 -5.96
C ALA A 14 15.51 -2.64 -7.22
N LEU A 15 14.24 -2.25 -7.07
CA LEU A 15 13.34 -1.86 -8.17
C LEU A 15 13.51 -0.39 -8.61
N ASP A 16 14.48 0.34 -8.08
CA ASP A 16 14.67 1.80 -8.25
C ASP A 16 13.41 2.62 -7.87
N LEU A 17 12.49 2.04 -7.08
CA LEU A 17 11.25 2.69 -6.65
C LEU A 17 11.47 3.62 -5.45
N LEU A 18 12.66 3.60 -4.84
CA LEU A 18 13.07 4.44 -3.71
C LEU A 18 13.98 5.62 -4.09
N ARG A 19 14.04 6.01 -5.37
CA ARG A 19 15.03 6.97 -5.88
C ARG A 19 15.11 8.32 -5.15
N GLN A 20 14.14 8.67 -4.30
CA GLN A 20 14.25 9.77 -3.32
C GLN A 20 13.58 9.37 -2.01
N VAL A 21 14.16 9.74 -0.85
CA VAL A 21 13.66 9.38 0.50
C VAL A 21 12.39 10.15 0.88
N ASP A 22 12.11 11.28 0.22
CA ASP A 22 10.94 12.12 0.49
C ASP A 22 9.62 11.54 -0.03
N LEU A 23 8.48 11.97 0.53
CA LEU A 23 7.13 11.73 0.00
C LEU A 23 6.92 12.55 -1.29
N THR A 24 7.56 12.10 -2.37
CA THR A 24 7.36 12.66 -3.71
C THR A 24 5.92 12.40 -4.18
N PRO A 25 5.37 13.22 -5.11
CA PRO A 25 4.08 12.95 -5.75
C PRO A 25 3.94 11.48 -6.21
N ASP A 26 5.00 10.92 -6.78
CA ASP A 26 5.06 9.55 -7.27
C ASP A 26 4.80 8.50 -6.17
N LYS A 27 5.23 8.74 -4.92
CA LYS A 27 4.95 7.84 -3.80
C LYS A 27 3.50 7.92 -3.33
N ARG A 28 2.91 9.12 -3.35
CA ARG A 28 1.48 9.28 -3.04
C ARG A 28 0.62 8.59 -4.09
N GLU A 29 0.99 8.74 -5.37
CA GLU A 29 0.31 8.07 -6.46
C GLU A 29 0.42 6.54 -6.35
N LYS A 30 1.61 6.00 -6.09
CA LYS A 30 1.79 4.55 -5.86
C LYS A 30 0.97 4.03 -4.69
N LEU A 31 0.96 4.75 -3.56
CA LEU A 31 0.17 4.38 -2.39
C LEU A 31 -1.33 4.36 -2.72
N MET A 32 -1.84 5.42 -3.36
CA MET A 32 -3.25 5.49 -3.73
C MET A 32 -3.63 4.44 -4.77
N THR A 33 -2.75 4.18 -5.75
CA THR A 33 -2.96 3.13 -6.75
C THR A 33 -3.07 1.76 -6.08
N ALA A 34 -2.21 1.44 -5.12
CA ALA A 34 -2.28 0.19 -4.37
C ALA A 34 -3.54 0.10 -3.50
N ALA A 35 -3.91 1.17 -2.81
CA ALA A 35 -5.12 1.23 -1.98
C ALA A 35 -6.41 1.05 -2.82
N ILE A 36 -6.48 1.74 -3.97
CA ILE A 36 -7.59 1.62 -4.92
C ILE A 36 -7.62 0.21 -5.54
N GLY A 37 -6.46 -0.36 -5.86
CA GLY A 37 -6.37 -1.74 -6.35
C GLY A 37 -6.90 -2.75 -5.34
N LEU A 38 -6.55 -2.60 -4.06
CA LEU A 38 -7.08 -3.42 -2.97
C LEU A 38 -8.60 -3.24 -2.82
N PHE A 39 -9.09 -2.00 -2.91
CA PHE A 39 -10.53 -1.70 -2.83
C PHE A 39 -11.33 -2.44 -3.92
N TYR A 40 -10.87 -2.38 -5.17
CA TYR A 40 -11.51 -3.13 -6.27
C TYR A 40 -11.38 -4.65 -6.10
N ALA A 41 -10.23 -5.14 -5.64
CA ALA A 41 -10.05 -6.57 -5.37
C ALA A 41 -10.97 -7.10 -4.25
N ALA A 42 -11.36 -6.22 -3.31
CA ALA A 42 -12.34 -6.51 -2.27
C ALA A 42 -13.80 -6.42 -2.75
N GLY A 43 -14.04 -6.14 -4.03
CA GLY A 43 -15.38 -6.04 -4.63
C GLY A 43 -16.02 -4.65 -4.55
N GLY A 44 -15.25 -3.61 -4.21
CA GLY A 44 -15.75 -2.23 -4.22
C GLY A 44 -15.96 -1.70 -5.63
N GLU A 45 -16.89 -0.77 -5.79
CA GLU A 45 -17.27 -0.22 -7.10
C GLU A 45 -16.85 1.25 -7.27
N ALA A 46 -16.75 1.71 -8.52
CA ALA A 46 -16.23 3.05 -8.83
C ALA A 46 -17.07 4.19 -8.21
N ASP A 47 -18.39 4.03 -8.15
CA ASP A 47 -19.30 5.02 -7.55
C ASP A 47 -19.09 5.12 -6.02
N GLU A 48 -18.89 3.99 -5.35
CA GLU A 48 -18.57 3.94 -3.92
C GLU A 48 -17.22 4.61 -3.62
N LEU A 49 -16.20 4.33 -4.44
CA LEU A 49 -14.89 4.97 -4.31
C LEU A 49 -14.99 6.50 -4.43
N LYS A 50 -15.78 6.99 -5.39
CA LYS A 50 -16.02 8.42 -5.58
C LYS A 50 -16.64 9.05 -4.34
N GLU A 51 -17.64 8.40 -3.73
CA GLU A 51 -18.24 8.88 -2.49
C GLU A 51 -17.24 8.93 -1.33
N ILE A 52 -16.38 7.91 -1.19
CA ILE A 52 -15.36 7.85 -0.14
C ILE A 52 -14.36 9.00 -0.29
N VAL A 53 -13.87 9.26 -1.50
CA VAL A 53 -12.93 10.36 -1.76
C VAL A 53 -13.55 11.72 -1.43
N LEU A 54 -14.82 11.92 -1.76
CA LEU A 54 -15.52 13.17 -1.42
C LEU A 54 -15.62 13.38 0.10
N LYS A 55 -15.90 12.32 0.87
CA LYS A 55 -15.97 12.36 2.34
C LYS A 55 -14.60 12.56 3.01
N ALA A 56 -13.53 12.04 2.40
CA ALA A 56 -12.18 12.15 2.94
C ALA A 56 -11.64 13.60 2.92
N ASN A 57 -12.13 14.44 2.02
CA ASN A 57 -11.73 15.85 1.89
C ASN A 57 -12.07 16.71 3.14
N ASP A 58 -12.97 16.22 4.01
CA ASP A 58 -13.39 16.93 5.22
C ASP A 58 -12.54 16.63 6.47
N HIS A 59 -11.58 15.70 6.39
CA HIS A 59 -10.80 15.26 7.55
C HIS A 59 -9.46 16.01 7.69
N LYS A 60 -9.20 16.53 8.90
CA LYS A 60 -7.95 17.21 9.29
C LYS A 60 -6.75 16.26 9.28
N ARG A 61 -5.56 16.81 8.98
CA ARG A 61 -4.25 16.12 8.95
C ARG A 61 -4.02 15.27 10.21
N SER A 62 -4.19 13.96 10.07
CA SER A 62 -3.58 12.96 10.95
C SER A 62 -2.07 12.95 10.70
N ASP A 63 -1.28 12.64 11.72
CA ASP A 63 0.16 12.44 11.51
C ASP A 63 0.41 11.16 10.68
N VAL A 64 1.61 11.05 10.12
CA VAL A 64 1.93 9.93 9.22
C VAL A 64 1.92 8.58 9.96
N ALA A 65 2.25 8.55 11.25
CA ALA A 65 2.31 7.29 12.00
C ALA A 65 0.90 6.71 12.20
N ASP A 66 -0.06 7.56 12.60
CA ASP A 66 -1.46 7.19 12.74
C ASP A 66 -2.07 6.75 11.42
N ALA A 67 -1.80 7.49 10.33
CA ALA A 67 -2.29 7.14 9.00
C ALA A 67 -1.75 5.78 8.50
N VAL A 68 -0.46 5.50 8.75
CA VAL A 68 0.15 4.19 8.43
C VAL A 68 -0.50 3.08 9.26
N ALA A 69 -0.72 3.29 10.55
CA ALA A 69 -1.37 2.30 11.42
C ALA A 69 -2.80 2.00 10.94
N GLN A 70 -3.58 3.01 10.58
CA GLN A 70 -4.93 2.83 10.05
C GLN A 70 -4.94 2.03 8.75
N MET A 71 -4.00 2.29 7.84
CA MET A 71 -3.86 1.52 6.60
C MET A 71 -3.55 0.05 6.88
N VAL A 72 -2.66 -0.24 7.83
CA VAL A 72 -2.32 -1.63 8.21
C VAL A 72 -3.54 -2.33 8.81
N VAL A 73 -4.27 -1.68 9.72
CA VAL A 73 -5.48 -2.25 10.34
C VAL A 73 -6.57 -2.51 9.30
N ALA A 74 -6.83 -1.56 8.40
CA ALA A 74 -7.80 -1.72 7.32
C ALA A 74 -7.42 -2.87 6.37
N THR A 75 -6.14 -2.96 6.00
CA THR A 75 -5.62 -4.04 5.14
C THR A 75 -5.75 -5.39 5.82
N ALA A 76 -5.51 -5.48 7.14
CA ALA A 76 -5.67 -6.71 7.91
C ALA A 76 -7.13 -7.17 7.93
N ALA A 77 -8.09 -6.25 8.05
CA ALA A 77 -9.51 -6.58 7.99
C ALA A 77 -9.92 -7.15 6.62
N VAL A 78 -9.45 -6.54 5.53
CA VAL A 78 -9.69 -7.06 4.16
C VAL A 78 -9.04 -8.42 3.96
N SER A 79 -7.81 -8.59 4.45
CA SER A 79 -7.07 -9.86 4.36
C SER A 79 -7.80 -10.98 5.10
N TYR A 80 -8.29 -10.71 6.31
CA TYR A 80 -9.09 -11.65 7.09
C TYR A 80 -10.39 -12.03 6.36
N ALA A 81 -11.12 -11.06 5.83
CA ALA A 81 -12.33 -11.30 5.06
C ALA A 81 -12.09 -12.12 3.78
N SER A 82 -10.86 -12.10 3.26
CA SER A 82 -10.43 -12.80 2.04
C SER A 82 -9.70 -14.12 2.33
N ASP A 83 -9.66 -14.59 3.58
CA ASP A 83 -8.91 -15.78 4.02
C ASP A 83 -7.42 -15.75 3.62
N LEU A 84 -6.81 -14.57 3.73
CA LEU A 84 -5.42 -14.29 3.34
C LEU A 84 -4.58 -13.93 4.55
N ASP A 85 -3.42 -14.57 4.69
CA ASP A 85 -2.37 -14.12 5.60
C ASP A 85 -1.67 -12.88 5.00
N LEU A 86 -1.90 -11.72 5.61
CA LEU A 86 -1.35 -10.42 5.19
C LEU A 86 0.19 -10.44 5.14
N VAL A 87 0.84 -11.07 6.14
CA VAL A 87 2.31 -11.10 6.23
C VAL A 87 2.86 -12.01 5.16
N GLN A 88 2.26 -13.19 4.95
CA GLN A 88 2.69 -14.11 3.91
C GLN A 88 2.46 -13.52 2.50
N ALA A 89 1.35 -12.81 2.28
CA ALA A 89 1.11 -12.12 1.02
C ALA A 89 2.17 -11.05 0.72
N ALA A 90 2.61 -10.31 1.73
CA ALA A 90 3.71 -9.37 1.59
C ALA A 90 5.03 -10.08 1.24
N TYR A 91 5.37 -11.20 1.90
CA TYR A 91 6.55 -11.98 1.54
C TYR A 91 6.48 -12.55 0.12
N ASN A 92 5.33 -13.07 -0.28
CA ASN A 92 5.12 -13.56 -1.64
C ASN A 92 5.35 -12.46 -2.68
N TRP A 93 4.97 -11.21 -2.40
CA TRP A 93 5.26 -10.08 -3.29
C TRP A 93 6.77 -9.80 -3.38
N ILE A 94 7.48 -9.82 -2.24
CA ILE A 94 8.94 -9.60 -2.18
C ILE A 94 9.67 -10.64 -3.04
N ASP A 95 9.25 -11.90 -2.93
CA ASP A 95 9.96 -13.02 -3.54
C ASP A 95 9.62 -13.20 -5.03
N ASN A 96 8.37 -12.89 -5.44
CA ASN A 96 7.89 -13.19 -6.79
C ASN A 96 7.83 -11.99 -7.76
N THR A 97 7.96 -10.75 -7.29
CA THR A 97 7.90 -9.57 -8.19
C THR A 97 9.21 -9.42 -8.95
N PRO A 98 9.29 -9.63 -10.27
CA PRO A 98 10.56 -9.60 -11.00
C PRO A 98 11.27 -8.25 -10.83
N VAL A 99 12.56 -8.28 -10.49
CA VAL A 99 13.39 -7.08 -10.59
C VAL A 99 13.74 -6.92 -12.06
N SER A 100 13.13 -5.95 -12.74
CA SER A 100 13.52 -5.62 -14.11
C SER A 100 14.95 -5.09 -14.08
N LEU A 101 15.91 -5.96 -14.40
CA LEU A 101 17.25 -5.55 -14.78
C LEU A 101 17.08 -4.80 -16.10
N SER A 102 17.05 -3.47 -16.02
CA SER A 102 17.19 -2.65 -17.21
C SER A 102 18.67 -2.74 -17.61
N ASP A 103 18.95 -3.34 -18.76
CA ASP A 103 20.25 -3.26 -19.43
C ASP A 103 20.57 -1.81 -19.83
#